data_AF-A0A0K1PY62-F1
#
_entry.id   AF-A0A0K1PY62-F1
#
_cell.length_a   1.000
_cell.length_b   1.000
_cell.length_c   1.000
_cell.angle_alpha   90.00
_cell.angle_beta   90.00
_cell.angle_gamma   90.00
#
_symmetry.space_group_name_H-M   'P 1'
#
loop_
_entity.id
_entity.type
_entity.pdbx_description
1 polymer ?
#
loop_
_entity_poly.entity_id
_entity_poly.type
_entity_poly.pdbx_seq_one_letter_code
_entity_poly.pdbx_strand_id
1 'polypeptide(L)'
;MIKFAGERSLKAMAQALMLRRVAVLVVAASLCSAGGACSSGREILAKEGPPVFGSETEEAGADVSPDLLAELCPSTECPPGRVACPNKPFPCAVDLSSDDENCGACGVRCRQDEAFLETFHAIMTCSNAACQLVCSPGYADCNGNVEDGCEVETLENPKNCGACGTVCDVCYAGRCGCKGSDTYCPGAGCVSLYSSDDNCGACGNACPESPESNKPPLPPEQHAYYGCAFGICEQPKCDPPHADCNHDLGDPNGDGCEVADITSDPKNCGTCGNECGPGESCSDGKCICPCGAPCFNLNSDPDNCGLCGFYCPGDNRSRLLQATSLGVADPAHGRPICDQGVCGYRCSSHWGDCDADISNGCETSLLVDPLNCGACGVRCDGIEGQACVNGQCLMKECPEKGGTR
;
A
#
# COMPACT_ATOMS: atom_id res chain seq x y z
N MET A 1 24.34 51.96 -54.20
CA MET A 1 25.58 51.26 -54.66
C MET A 1 26.41 50.93 -53.43
N ILE A 2 27.15 49.81 -53.47
CA ILE A 2 28.08 49.25 -52.43
C ILE A 2 27.34 48.35 -51.41
N LYS A 3 27.29 47.02 -51.53
CA LYS A 3 28.27 45.90 -51.33
C LYS A 3 28.63 45.56 -49.86
N PHE A 4 28.23 44.34 -49.47
CA PHE A 4 28.83 43.31 -48.58
C PHE A 4 29.29 43.63 -47.14
N ALA A 5 28.70 42.93 -46.17
CA ALA A 5 29.40 42.01 -45.26
C ALA A 5 28.39 41.18 -44.43
N GLY A 6 28.33 39.86 -44.64
CA GLY A 6 27.39 38.97 -43.94
C GLY A 6 27.71 37.48 -44.05
N GLU A 7 29.00 37.11 -44.05
CA GLU A 7 29.48 35.72 -44.14
C GLU A 7 30.08 35.19 -42.83
N ARG A 8 29.40 35.40 -41.69
CA ARG A 8 29.87 34.85 -40.39
C ARG A 8 28.87 34.01 -39.59
N SER A 9 27.65 33.77 -40.07
CA SER A 9 26.62 33.11 -39.24
C SER A 9 26.11 31.75 -39.74
N LEU A 10 26.89 31.01 -40.54
CA LEU A 10 26.52 29.64 -40.96
C LEU A 10 27.52 28.54 -40.56
N LYS A 11 28.74 28.89 -40.12
CA LYS A 11 29.72 27.89 -39.62
C LYS A 11 29.60 27.57 -38.13
N ALA A 12 28.93 28.42 -37.33
CA ALA A 12 28.73 28.17 -35.90
C ALA A 12 27.56 27.22 -35.58
N MET A 13 26.60 27.03 -36.51
CA MET A 13 25.45 26.14 -36.29
C MET A 13 25.71 24.68 -36.70
N ALA A 14 26.78 24.39 -37.45
CA ALA A 14 27.12 23.03 -37.88
C ALA A 14 28.02 22.25 -36.88
N GLN A 15 28.64 22.92 -35.90
CA GLN A 15 29.50 22.27 -34.90
C GLN A 15 28.77 21.89 -33.60
N ALA A 16 27.57 22.41 -33.35
CA ALA A 16 26.80 22.07 -32.15
C ALA A 16 25.95 20.79 -32.28
N LEU A 17 25.71 20.29 -33.50
CA LEU A 17 24.86 19.12 -33.75
C LEU A 17 25.61 17.77 -33.76
N MET A 18 26.95 17.77 -33.79
CA MET A 18 27.78 16.56 -33.78
C MET A 18 28.26 16.12 -32.38
N LEU A 19 28.15 16.99 -31.36
CA LEU A 19 28.57 16.67 -29.98
C LEU A 19 27.48 16.04 -29.11
N ARG A 20 26.23 15.96 -29.59
CA ARG A 20 25.11 15.30 -28.87
C ARG A 20 24.90 13.82 -29.21
N ARG A 21 25.70 13.24 -30.13
CA ARG A 21 25.58 11.82 -30.53
C ARG A 21 26.71 10.90 -30.05
N VAL A 22 27.66 11.40 -29.26
CA VAL A 22 28.81 10.60 -28.76
C VAL A 22 28.79 10.40 -27.24
N ALA A 23 27.85 11.01 -26.51
CA ALA A 23 27.75 10.89 -25.04
C ALA A 23 26.69 9.87 -24.54
N VAL A 24 26.43 8.80 -25.30
CA VAL A 24 25.51 7.70 -24.87
C VAL A 24 26.20 6.33 -24.89
N LEU A 25 27.53 6.25 -25.07
CA LEU A 25 28.21 4.95 -25.22
C LEU A 25 29.26 4.59 -24.17
N VAL A 26 29.44 5.36 -23.09
CA VAL A 26 30.38 4.96 -22.02
C VAL A 26 29.90 5.46 -20.66
N VAL A 27 28.93 4.78 -20.04
CA VAL A 27 28.87 4.46 -18.59
C VAL A 27 27.77 3.38 -18.42
N ALA A 28 28.06 2.15 -18.80
CA ALA A 28 27.29 0.97 -18.37
C ALA A 28 28.23 -0.24 -18.35
N ALA A 29 29.34 -0.09 -17.64
CA ALA A 29 30.26 -1.17 -17.30
C ALA A 29 30.92 -0.82 -15.97
N SER A 30 30.18 -1.02 -14.87
CA SER A 30 30.68 -1.27 -13.52
C SER A 30 29.51 -1.25 -12.55
N LEU A 31 29.39 -2.29 -11.72
CA LEU A 31 28.43 -2.51 -10.60
C LEU A 31 27.13 -3.24 -10.96
N CYS A 32 27.23 -4.56 -11.06
CA CYS A 32 26.27 -5.45 -10.39
C CYS A 32 26.93 -6.83 -10.20
N SER A 33 27.66 -6.95 -9.10
CA SER A 33 27.87 -8.23 -8.43
C SER A 33 26.91 -8.25 -7.25
N ALA A 34 26.17 -9.37 -7.12
CA ALA A 34 25.23 -9.73 -6.06
C ALA A 34 23.79 -9.18 -6.15
N GLY A 35 22.85 -10.09 -6.47
CA GLY A 35 21.56 -10.22 -5.81
C GLY A 35 20.33 -9.54 -6.44
N GLY A 36 19.35 -10.36 -6.84
CA GLY A 36 17.94 -9.96 -6.92
C GLY A 36 17.40 -9.66 -8.32
N ALA A 37 16.76 -10.65 -8.95
CA ALA A 37 16.00 -10.47 -10.18
C ALA A 37 14.60 -9.91 -9.88
N CYS A 38 14.28 -8.73 -10.40
CA CYS A 38 12.90 -8.28 -10.66
C CYS A 38 12.60 -8.51 -12.16
N SER A 39 11.58 -9.32 -12.45
CA SER A 39 11.07 -9.55 -13.79
C SER A 39 10.04 -8.47 -14.15
N SER A 40 10.25 -7.75 -15.25
CA SER A 40 9.19 -7.08 -16.00
C SER A 40 9.10 -7.69 -17.38
N GLY A 41 7.87 -7.98 -17.79
CA GLY A 41 7.50 -8.74 -18.97
C GLY A 41 7.96 -8.12 -20.27
N ARG A 42 8.22 -9.00 -21.24
CA ARG A 42 8.54 -8.63 -22.62
C ARG A 42 7.56 -9.34 -23.54
N GLU A 43 6.84 -8.55 -24.34
CA GLU A 43 5.99 -8.98 -25.43
C GLU A 43 6.78 -9.85 -26.43
N ILE A 44 6.23 -11.01 -26.79
CA ILE A 44 6.78 -11.87 -27.85
C ILE A 44 5.91 -11.72 -29.09
N LEU A 45 6.47 -11.05 -30.09
CA LEU A 45 6.03 -11.14 -31.48
C LEU A 45 6.31 -12.56 -32.00
N ALA A 46 5.25 -13.27 -32.34
CA ALA A 46 5.30 -14.62 -32.89
C ALA A 46 5.92 -14.64 -34.29
N LYS A 47 7.04 -15.35 -34.44
CA LYS A 47 7.40 -16.04 -35.69
C LYS A 47 8.46 -17.11 -35.41
N GLU A 48 8.06 -18.38 -35.46
CA GLU A 48 8.74 -19.49 -36.16
C GLU A 48 8.02 -20.82 -35.87
N GLY A 49 8.01 -21.72 -36.85
CA GLY A 49 7.13 -22.89 -36.93
C GLY A 49 7.44 -24.02 -35.93
N PRO A 50 6.61 -25.09 -35.92
CA PRO A 50 6.75 -26.18 -34.95
C PRO A 50 8.08 -26.95 -35.14
N PRO A 51 8.76 -27.34 -34.05
CA PRO A 51 10.06 -28.00 -34.13
C PRO A 51 9.95 -29.39 -34.75
N VAL A 52 10.81 -29.67 -35.73
CA VAL A 52 11.03 -30.99 -36.31
C VAL A 52 12.11 -31.68 -35.47
N PHE A 53 11.78 -32.86 -34.91
CA PHE A 53 12.74 -33.68 -34.18
C PHE A 53 13.72 -34.33 -35.17
N GLY A 54 14.96 -33.83 -35.20
CA GLY A 54 16.08 -34.50 -35.82
C GLY A 54 16.70 -35.51 -34.85
N SER A 55 16.92 -36.74 -35.32
CA SER A 55 17.69 -37.75 -34.62
C SER A 55 19.17 -37.55 -34.92
N GLU A 56 19.92 -36.95 -33.99
CA GLU A 56 21.39 -36.97 -34.02
C GLU A 56 21.90 -37.44 -32.66
N THR A 57 22.66 -38.53 -32.73
CA THR A 57 23.43 -39.11 -31.64
C THR A 57 24.65 -38.24 -31.38
N GLU A 58 24.69 -37.56 -30.25
CA GLU A 58 25.93 -37.02 -29.69
C GLU A 58 26.15 -37.58 -28.29
N GLU A 59 27.19 -38.42 -28.20
CA GLU A 59 27.82 -38.88 -26.96
C GLU A 59 28.50 -37.69 -26.29
N ALA A 60 27.87 -37.15 -25.25
CA ALA A 60 28.49 -36.24 -24.30
C ALA A 60 28.50 -36.90 -22.92
N GLY A 61 29.67 -37.45 -22.57
CA GLY A 61 29.94 -37.95 -21.23
C GLY A 61 29.88 -36.82 -20.21
N ALA A 62 28.84 -36.86 -19.39
CA ALA A 62 28.83 -36.27 -18.07
C ALA A 62 28.44 -37.39 -17.10
N ASP A 63 29.41 -37.83 -16.30
CA ASP A 63 29.16 -38.67 -15.12
C ASP A 63 28.34 -37.86 -14.11
N VAL A 64 27.03 -37.82 -14.32
CA VAL A 64 26.08 -37.64 -13.23
C VAL A 64 25.85 -39.05 -12.70
N SER A 65 26.38 -39.36 -11.52
CA SER A 65 26.01 -40.58 -10.81
C SER A 65 24.47 -40.62 -10.75
N PRO A 66 23.80 -41.63 -11.34
CA PRO A 66 22.34 -41.73 -11.35
C PRO A 66 21.83 -42.26 -10.01
N ASP A 67 22.43 -41.79 -8.90
CA ASP A 67 22.03 -42.19 -7.57
C ASP A 67 20.75 -41.44 -7.20
N LEU A 68 19.66 -42.18 -7.44
CA LEU A 68 18.38 -42.11 -6.75
C LEU A 68 17.56 -40.85 -7.02
N LEU A 69 16.99 -40.76 -8.22
CA LEU A 69 15.61 -40.29 -8.30
C LEU A 69 14.79 -41.29 -7.48
N ALA A 70 14.56 -40.98 -6.21
CA ALA A 70 13.68 -41.78 -5.36
C ALA A 70 12.36 -41.91 -6.10
N GLU A 71 11.98 -43.15 -6.45
CA GLU A 71 10.70 -43.43 -7.07
C GLU A 71 9.64 -42.92 -6.08
N LEU A 72 8.82 -41.94 -6.50
CA LEU A 72 7.80 -41.33 -5.67
C LEU A 72 6.46 -42.00 -5.96
N CYS A 73 5.80 -42.45 -4.89
CA CYS A 73 4.51 -43.11 -4.93
C CYS A 73 3.45 -42.24 -4.25
N PRO A 74 2.19 -42.24 -4.73
CA PRO A 74 1.06 -41.61 -4.05
C PRO A 74 0.97 -42.04 -2.57
N SER A 75 0.61 -41.10 -1.69
CA SER A 75 0.52 -41.35 -0.25
C SER A 75 -0.75 -40.79 0.37
N THR A 76 -1.22 -41.46 1.42
CA THR A 76 -2.27 -41.00 2.34
C THR A 76 -1.72 -40.57 3.71
N GLU A 77 -0.41 -40.68 3.90
CA GLU A 77 0.27 -40.43 5.18
C GLU A 77 0.67 -38.97 5.32
N CYS A 78 0.03 -38.25 6.25
CA CYS A 78 0.22 -36.82 6.40
C CYS A 78 1.65 -36.43 6.83
N PRO A 79 2.20 -35.33 6.28
CA PRO A 79 3.42 -34.73 6.79
C PRO A 79 3.31 -34.32 8.27
N PRO A 80 4.43 -34.22 9.01
CA PRO A 80 4.43 -33.76 10.40
C PRO A 80 3.69 -32.44 10.58
N GLY A 81 2.89 -32.33 11.64
CA GLY A 81 2.08 -31.14 11.94
C GLY A 81 0.73 -31.09 11.20
N ARG A 82 0.56 -31.89 10.14
CA ARG A 82 -0.71 -31.98 9.40
C ARG A 82 -1.51 -33.21 9.78
N VAL A 83 -2.82 -33.02 9.91
CA VAL A 83 -3.76 -34.07 10.33
C VAL A 83 -5.06 -34.02 9.54
N ALA A 84 -5.79 -35.12 9.57
CA ALA A 84 -7.19 -35.15 9.18
C ALA A 84 -8.05 -34.90 10.42
N CYS A 85 -8.83 -33.82 10.43
CA CYS A 85 -9.76 -33.52 11.51
C CYS A 85 -11.18 -33.97 11.14
N PRO A 86 -12.01 -34.44 12.10
CA PRO A 86 -13.36 -34.92 11.83
C PRO A 86 -14.27 -33.90 11.12
N ASN A 87 -14.04 -32.61 11.35
CA ASN A 87 -14.87 -31.51 10.86
C ASN A 87 -14.40 -30.96 9.50
N LYS A 88 -13.37 -31.56 8.88
CA LYS A 88 -12.86 -31.13 7.58
C LYS A 88 -12.91 -32.33 6.60
N PRO A 89 -13.33 -32.10 5.34
CA PRO A 89 -13.62 -33.20 4.42
C PRO A 89 -12.37 -33.87 3.83
N PHE A 90 -11.20 -33.22 3.89
CA PHE A 90 -10.02 -33.65 3.14
C PHE A 90 -8.89 -34.18 4.04
N PRO A 91 -8.18 -35.24 3.60
CA PRO A 91 -7.04 -35.78 4.34
C PRO A 91 -5.89 -34.78 4.39
N CYS A 92 -5.22 -34.69 5.54
CA CYS A 92 -4.06 -33.80 5.76
C CYS A 92 -4.32 -32.30 5.54
N ALA A 93 -5.59 -31.88 5.55
CA ALA A 93 -5.97 -30.52 5.25
C ALA A 93 -5.67 -29.52 6.36
N VAL A 94 -5.56 -30.00 7.60
CA VAL A 94 -5.41 -29.14 8.78
C VAL A 94 -3.94 -29.10 9.19
N ASP A 95 -3.40 -27.90 9.37
CA ASP A 95 -2.07 -27.65 9.92
C ASP A 95 -2.20 -27.18 11.38
N LEU A 96 -1.86 -28.06 12.33
CA LEU A 96 -2.02 -27.76 13.75
C LEU A 96 -1.08 -26.65 14.24
N SER A 97 -0.08 -26.24 13.46
CA SER A 97 0.89 -25.24 13.87
C SER A 97 0.46 -23.80 13.60
N SER A 98 -0.49 -23.61 12.67
CA SER A 98 -0.89 -22.29 12.16
C SER A 98 -2.38 -22.14 11.84
N ASP A 99 -3.18 -23.22 11.88
CA ASP A 99 -4.63 -23.13 11.68
C ASP A 99 -5.30 -22.59 12.95
N ASP A 100 -5.80 -21.37 12.88
CA ASP A 100 -6.52 -20.69 13.97
C ASP A 100 -7.73 -21.50 14.46
N GLU A 101 -8.29 -22.38 13.64
CA GLU A 101 -9.47 -23.17 13.98
C GLU A 101 -9.13 -24.56 14.55
N ASN A 102 -7.84 -24.94 14.50
CA ASN A 102 -7.34 -26.24 14.92
C ASN A 102 -5.94 -26.14 15.56
N CYS A 103 -5.69 -25.11 16.36
CA CYS A 103 -4.38 -24.78 16.88
C CYS A 103 -3.90 -25.80 17.93
N GLY A 104 -2.87 -26.56 17.61
CA GLY A 104 -2.29 -27.62 18.45
C GLY A 104 -3.11 -28.91 18.53
N ALA A 105 -4.43 -28.85 18.32
CA ALA A 105 -5.29 -30.02 18.15
C ALA A 105 -6.56 -29.67 17.36
N CYS A 106 -7.16 -30.67 16.74
CA CYS A 106 -8.43 -30.50 16.01
C CYS A 106 -9.52 -29.87 16.90
N GLY A 107 -10.12 -28.79 16.41
CA GLY A 107 -11.20 -28.07 17.11
C GLY A 107 -10.76 -27.13 18.24
N VAL A 108 -9.46 -27.00 18.50
CA VAL A 108 -8.93 -25.94 19.39
C VAL A 108 -8.88 -24.64 18.58
N ARG A 109 -9.85 -23.76 18.81
CA ARG A 109 -9.99 -22.51 18.05
C ARG A 109 -9.37 -21.35 18.84
N CYS A 110 -8.49 -20.60 18.20
CA CYS A 110 -8.03 -19.30 18.67
C CYS A 110 -9.17 -18.29 18.55
N ARG A 111 -9.34 -17.47 19.59
CA ARG A 111 -10.44 -16.52 19.65
C ARG A 111 -10.21 -15.35 18.69
N GLN A 112 -11.05 -15.25 17.68
CA GLN A 112 -11.03 -14.20 16.65
C GLN A 112 -12.41 -13.54 16.45
N ASP A 113 -13.30 -13.64 17.43
CA ASP A 113 -14.64 -13.07 17.28
C ASP A 113 -14.61 -11.53 17.29
N GLU A 114 -15.47 -10.91 16.47
CA GLU A 114 -15.60 -9.45 16.37
C GLU A 114 -15.87 -8.79 17.73
N ALA A 115 -16.66 -9.45 18.59
CA ALA A 115 -16.93 -8.94 19.93
C ALA A 115 -15.68 -8.91 20.81
N PHE A 116 -14.80 -9.90 20.68
CA PHE A 116 -13.50 -9.93 21.32
C PHE A 116 -12.59 -8.82 20.77
N LEU A 117 -12.53 -8.65 19.44
CA LEU A 117 -11.77 -7.57 18.81
C LEU A 117 -12.22 -6.17 19.28
N GLU A 118 -13.52 -5.92 19.33
CA GLU A 118 -14.07 -4.63 19.76
C GLU A 118 -13.84 -4.38 21.27
N THR A 119 -13.93 -5.42 22.09
CA THR A 119 -13.84 -5.28 23.56
C THR A 119 -12.39 -5.21 24.04
N PHE A 120 -11.50 -5.98 23.42
CA PHE A 120 -10.13 -6.20 23.88
C PHE A 120 -9.08 -5.60 22.95
N HIS A 121 -9.49 -5.01 21.82
CA HIS A 121 -8.60 -4.46 20.79
C HIS A 121 -7.49 -5.46 20.37
N ALA A 122 -7.84 -6.74 20.33
CA ALA A 122 -6.91 -7.82 20.08
C ALA A 122 -7.60 -9.03 19.44
N ILE A 123 -6.79 -9.89 18.85
CA ILE A 123 -7.16 -11.22 18.36
C ILE A 123 -6.21 -12.26 18.93
N MET A 124 -6.57 -13.54 18.81
CA MET A 124 -5.64 -14.64 19.01
C MET A 124 -5.31 -15.30 17.67
N THR A 125 -4.02 -15.47 17.38
CA THR A 125 -3.52 -16.15 16.19
C THR A 125 -2.69 -17.38 16.58
N CYS A 126 -2.84 -18.47 15.84
CA CYS A 126 -2.11 -19.71 16.02
C CYS A 126 -0.68 -19.56 15.52
N SER A 127 0.27 -19.76 16.42
CA SER A 127 1.69 -19.76 16.11
C SER A 127 2.38 -20.83 16.93
N ASN A 128 3.10 -21.73 16.24
CA ASN A 128 3.78 -22.87 16.85
C ASN A 128 2.84 -23.73 17.70
N ALA A 129 1.64 -24.03 17.17
CA ALA A 129 0.63 -24.86 17.84
C ALA A 129 0.09 -24.29 19.17
N ALA A 130 0.21 -22.97 19.38
CA ALA A 130 -0.39 -22.26 20.50
C ALA A 130 -1.03 -20.93 20.03
N CYS A 131 -2.16 -20.57 20.64
CA CYS A 131 -2.80 -19.28 20.39
C CYS A 131 -1.99 -18.17 21.07
N GLN A 132 -1.63 -17.13 20.31
CA GLN A 132 -0.87 -15.97 20.77
C GLN A 132 -1.68 -14.69 20.56
N LEU A 133 -1.60 -13.77 21.53
CA LEU A 133 -2.28 -12.46 21.47
C LEU A 133 -1.61 -11.56 20.42
N VAL A 134 -2.42 -10.93 19.59
CA VAL A 134 -1.99 -9.91 18.63
C VAL A 134 -2.88 -8.68 18.80
N CYS A 135 -2.26 -7.53 19.07
CA CYS A 135 -2.98 -6.27 19.25
C CYS A 135 -3.40 -5.64 17.92
N SER A 136 -4.56 -4.97 17.95
CA SER A 136 -4.98 -4.05 16.91
C SER A 136 -3.95 -2.92 16.72
N PRO A 137 -3.76 -2.41 15.49
CA PRO A 137 -2.90 -1.26 15.26
C PRO A 137 -3.27 -0.09 16.17
N GLY A 138 -2.27 0.49 16.83
CA GLY A 138 -2.48 1.59 17.77
C GLY A 138 -2.85 1.16 19.19
N TYR A 139 -2.96 -0.13 19.48
CA TYR A 139 -3.18 -0.65 20.83
C TYR A 139 -2.01 -1.52 21.30
N ALA A 140 -1.81 -1.57 22.62
CA ALA A 140 -0.78 -2.38 23.26
C ALA A 140 -1.28 -3.00 24.56
N ASP A 141 -0.83 -4.23 24.83
CA ASP A 141 -0.90 -4.88 26.14
C ASP A 141 0.23 -4.33 27.03
N CYS A 142 -0.09 -3.39 27.91
CA CYS A 142 0.91 -2.72 28.74
C CYS A 142 1.08 -3.34 30.12
N ASN A 143 0.11 -4.14 30.56
CA ASN A 143 0.14 -4.84 31.84
C ASN A 143 0.67 -6.30 31.71
N GLY A 144 0.77 -6.82 30.49
CA GLY A 144 1.19 -8.18 30.15
C GLY A 144 0.12 -9.25 30.37
N ASN A 145 -1.14 -8.87 30.48
CA ASN A 145 -2.26 -9.74 30.82
C ASN A 145 -3.12 -10.04 29.59
N VAL A 146 -2.85 -11.19 28.98
CA VAL A 146 -3.57 -11.65 27.78
C VAL A 146 -5.09 -11.78 27.94
N GLU A 147 -5.60 -11.86 29.18
CA GLU A 147 -7.03 -12.00 29.45
C GLU A 147 -7.81 -10.68 29.33
N ASP A 148 -7.15 -9.53 29.44
CA ASP A 148 -7.76 -8.21 29.25
C ASP A 148 -7.30 -7.49 27.96
N GLY A 149 -6.53 -8.18 27.12
CA GLY A 149 -6.26 -7.78 25.75
C GLY A 149 -5.22 -6.68 25.62
N CYS A 150 -5.44 -5.77 24.67
CA CYS A 150 -4.58 -4.63 24.38
C CYS A 150 -5.30 -3.35 24.82
N GLU A 151 -5.28 -3.12 26.12
CA GLU A 151 -6.08 -2.17 26.86
C GLU A 151 -5.66 -0.71 26.68
N VAL A 152 -4.46 -0.48 26.14
CA VAL A 152 -3.87 0.86 26.02
C VAL A 152 -3.83 1.33 24.58
N GLU A 153 -4.56 2.40 24.30
CA GLU A 153 -4.41 3.19 23.08
C GLU A 153 -3.05 3.92 23.09
N THR A 154 -2.36 3.93 21.95
CA THR A 154 -1.00 4.44 21.79
C THR A 154 -0.83 5.52 20.72
N LEU A 155 -1.85 5.84 19.90
CA LEU A 155 -1.72 6.85 18.85
C LEU A 155 -2.02 8.26 19.34
N GLU A 156 -2.92 8.41 20.31
CA GLU A 156 -3.40 9.71 20.80
C GLU A 156 -3.32 9.84 22.33
N ASN A 157 -3.06 8.74 23.05
CA ASN A 157 -2.92 8.73 24.50
C ASN A 157 -1.63 9.43 24.96
N PRO A 158 -1.72 10.58 25.64
CA PRO A 158 -0.54 11.31 26.09
C PRO A 158 0.29 10.57 27.15
N LYS A 159 -0.24 9.49 27.76
CA LYS A 159 0.49 8.70 28.76
C LYS A 159 1.17 7.45 28.18
N ASN A 160 0.87 7.08 26.94
CA ASN A 160 1.37 5.85 26.30
C ASN A 160 1.65 6.06 24.81
N CYS A 161 2.19 7.23 24.46
CA CYS A 161 2.31 7.65 23.07
C CYS A 161 3.35 6.81 22.30
N GLY A 162 2.89 6.02 21.35
CA GLY A 162 3.69 5.10 20.52
C GLY A 162 4.15 3.83 21.24
N ALA A 163 4.22 3.85 22.58
CA ALA A 163 4.57 2.70 23.41
C ALA A 163 4.12 2.91 24.85
N CYS A 164 3.90 1.79 25.56
CA CYS A 164 3.55 1.75 26.98
C CYS A 164 4.48 2.64 27.83
N GLY A 165 3.89 3.53 28.63
CA GLY A 165 4.59 4.42 29.54
C GLY A 165 5.30 5.62 28.91
N THR A 166 5.19 5.84 27.61
CA THR A 166 5.73 7.04 26.94
C THR A 166 4.82 8.24 27.18
N VAL A 167 5.23 9.13 28.09
CA VAL A 167 4.44 10.31 28.45
C VAL A 167 4.85 11.53 27.60
N CYS A 168 3.86 12.22 27.04
CA CYS A 168 4.01 13.45 26.24
C CYS A 168 2.96 14.49 26.67
N ASP A 169 3.23 15.78 26.41
CA ASP A 169 2.20 16.83 26.54
C ASP A 169 1.15 16.76 25.42
N VAL A 170 1.59 16.42 24.21
CA VAL A 170 0.73 16.14 23.04
C VAL A 170 1.22 14.84 22.43
N CYS A 171 0.30 13.91 22.22
CA CYS A 171 0.53 12.71 21.43
C CYS A 171 -0.21 12.86 20.12
N TYR A 172 0.49 12.64 19.00
CA TYR A 172 -0.12 12.66 17.69
C TYR A 172 0.43 11.51 16.86
N ALA A 173 -0.44 10.61 16.39
CA ALA A 173 -0.07 9.43 15.61
C ALA A 173 1.10 8.62 16.22
N GLY A 174 1.08 8.44 17.55
CA GLY A 174 2.06 7.65 18.30
C GLY A 174 3.43 8.32 18.45
N ARG A 175 3.51 9.64 18.30
CA ARG A 175 4.75 10.41 18.54
C ARG A 175 4.46 11.60 19.44
N CYS A 176 5.38 11.88 20.37
CA CYS A 176 5.33 13.12 21.15
C CYS A 176 5.52 14.32 20.21
N GLY A 177 4.65 15.31 20.32
CA GLY A 177 4.76 16.59 19.62
C GLY A 177 3.56 16.91 18.74
N CYS A 178 3.72 17.95 17.93
CA CYS A 178 2.67 18.46 17.06
C CYS A 178 2.70 17.83 15.68
N LYS A 179 1.58 17.94 14.95
CA LYS A 179 1.50 17.54 13.55
C LYS A 179 2.38 18.46 12.69
N GLY A 180 3.14 17.88 11.75
CA GLY A 180 3.91 18.65 10.78
C GLY A 180 5.05 19.44 11.44
N SER A 181 5.15 20.72 11.10
CA SER A 181 6.17 21.66 11.59
C SER A 181 5.69 22.56 12.73
N ASP A 182 4.50 22.30 13.27
CA ASP A 182 3.95 23.10 14.36
C ASP A 182 4.77 22.91 15.63
N THR A 183 4.83 23.95 16.44
CA THR A 183 5.52 23.93 17.74
C THR A 183 4.49 23.92 18.85
N TYR A 184 4.74 23.11 19.88
CA TYR A 184 3.91 23.12 21.08
C TYR A 184 4.22 24.37 21.90
N CYS A 185 3.23 25.23 22.04
CA CYS A 185 3.29 26.42 22.88
C CYS A 185 2.40 26.22 24.12
N PRO A 186 2.97 26.26 25.34
CA PRO A 186 2.19 26.13 26.57
C PRO A 186 1.03 27.15 26.61
N GLY A 187 -0.20 26.66 26.74
CA GLY A 187 -1.42 27.48 26.77
C GLY A 187 -2.06 27.78 25.40
N ALA A 188 -1.31 27.68 24.30
CA ALA A 188 -1.81 27.86 22.93
C ALA A 188 -1.96 26.53 22.16
N GLY A 189 -1.31 25.46 22.62
CA GLY A 189 -1.29 24.17 21.94
C GLY A 189 -0.30 24.15 20.76
N CYS A 190 -0.60 23.36 19.74
CA CYS A 190 0.22 23.29 18.54
C CYS A 190 -0.06 24.47 17.62
N VAL A 191 0.95 25.32 17.41
CA VAL A 191 0.84 26.53 16.58
C VAL A 191 2.06 26.66 15.67
N SER A 192 1.86 27.24 14.48
CA SER A 192 2.96 27.58 13.58
C SER A 192 3.64 28.85 14.05
N LEU A 193 4.91 28.74 14.48
CA LEU A 193 5.74 29.91 14.80
C LEU A 193 6.12 30.73 13.55
N TYR A 194 5.84 30.23 12.35
CA TYR A 194 6.16 30.91 11.09
C TYR A 194 5.05 31.85 10.62
N SER A 195 3.80 31.61 11.02
CA SER A 195 2.64 32.29 10.45
C SER A 195 1.56 32.72 11.46
N SER A 196 1.63 32.26 12.72
CA SER A 196 0.71 32.67 13.77
C SER A 196 1.03 34.08 14.24
N ASP A 197 0.06 34.99 14.11
CA ASP A 197 0.22 36.37 14.55
C ASP A 197 0.33 36.49 16.07
N ASP A 198 -0.19 35.52 16.83
CA ASP A 198 -0.10 35.47 18.30
C ASP A 198 1.17 34.78 18.85
N ASN A 199 1.91 34.07 18.00
CA ASN A 199 3.05 33.23 18.40
C ASN A 199 4.22 33.34 17.41
N CYS A 200 4.50 34.56 16.94
CA CYS A 200 5.43 34.75 15.84
C CYS A 200 6.89 34.57 16.26
N GLY A 201 7.58 33.57 15.71
CA GLY A 201 8.98 33.24 16.00
C GLY A 201 9.22 32.63 17.39
N ALA A 202 8.32 32.85 18.34
CA ALA A 202 8.33 32.26 19.68
C ALA A 202 6.90 32.20 20.26
N CYS A 203 6.67 31.26 21.16
CA CYS A 203 5.39 31.10 21.85
C CYS A 203 5.00 32.38 22.62
N GLY A 204 3.77 32.84 22.43
CA GLY A 204 3.22 34.04 23.07
C GLY A 204 3.75 35.37 22.55
N ASN A 205 4.57 35.38 21.49
CA ASN A 205 5.04 36.60 20.85
C ASN A 205 4.01 37.10 19.82
N ALA A 206 3.00 37.83 20.32
CA ALA A 206 1.98 38.43 19.46
C ALA A 206 2.53 39.64 18.68
N CYS A 207 2.22 39.74 17.40
CA CYS A 207 2.61 40.86 16.56
C CYS A 207 1.75 42.10 16.86
N PRO A 208 2.35 43.30 16.82
CA PRO A 208 1.62 44.53 17.10
C PRO A 208 0.58 44.82 16.01
N GLU A 209 -0.67 45.01 16.41
CA GLU A 209 -1.73 45.51 15.52
C GLU A 209 -1.69 47.04 15.43
N SER A 210 -2.30 47.64 14.39
CA SER A 210 -2.44 49.10 14.30
C SER A 210 -3.35 49.61 15.44
N PRO A 211 -2.95 50.66 16.20
CA PRO A 211 -1.95 51.68 15.88
C PRO A 211 -0.58 51.48 16.56
N GLU A 212 -0.35 50.35 17.23
CA GLU A 212 0.91 50.10 17.96
C GLU A 212 2.09 49.89 17.00
N SER A 213 1.81 49.45 15.77
CA SER A 213 2.79 49.37 14.71
C SER A 213 3.17 50.76 14.15
N ASN A 214 4.47 50.99 13.93
CA ASN A 214 4.97 52.25 13.35
C ASN A 214 4.91 52.27 11.81
N LYS A 215 4.31 51.25 11.19
CA LYS A 215 4.19 51.14 9.74
C LYS A 215 2.87 51.76 9.27
N PRO A 216 2.88 52.52 8.15
CA PRO A 216 1.63 52.94 7.53
C PRO A 216 0.83 51.70 7.08
N PRO A 217 -0.51 51.74 7.12
CA PRO A 217 -1.33 50.62 6.64
C PRO A 217 -1.06 50.36 5.15
N LEU A 218 -1.12 49.09 4.76
CA LEU A 218 -1.05 48.72 3.35
C LEU A 218 -2.29 49.23 2.58
N PRO A 219 -2.18 49.48 1.28
CA PRO A 219 -3.32 49.88 0.46
C PRO A 219 -4.47 48.84 0.54
N PRO A 220 -5.72 49.25 0.85
CA PRO A 220 -6.83 48.31 1.02
C PRO A 220 -7.12 47.44 -0.19
N GLU A 221 -6.83 47.94 -1.39
CA GLU A 221 -6.98 47.22 -2.67
C GLU A 221 -6.03 46.03 -2.82
N GLN A 222 -4.96 45.95 -2.02
CA GLN A 222 -4.01 44.84 -2.06
C GLN A 222 -4.45 43.63 -1.21
N HIS A 223 -5.57 43.74 -0.46
CA HIS A 223 -6.09 42.68 0.41
C HIS A 223 -5.01 42.10 1.35
N ALA A 224 -4.26 43.00 2.00
CA ALA A 224 -3.09 42.65 2.79
C ALA A 224 -2.97 43.46 4.10
N TYR A 225 -2.32 42.85 5.08
CA TYR A 225 -2.01 43.43 6.39
C TYR A 225 -0.58 43.08 6.83
N TYR A 226 -0.11 43.73 7.90
CA TYR A 226 1.16 43.37 8.53
C TYR A 226 0.93 42.39 9.68
N GLY A 227 1.56 41.22 9.60
CA GLY A 227 1.49 40.19 10.63
C GLY A 227 2.79 39.39 10.74
N CYS A 228 2.66 38.14 11.18
CA CYS A 228 3.74 37.17 11.24
C CYS A 228 3.96 36.45 9.90
N ALA A 229 5.12 36.66 9.30
CA ALA A 229 5.59 35.83 8.20
C ALA A 229 7.03 35.39 8.44
N PHE A 230 7.31 34.12 8.17
CA PHE A 230 8.63 33.50 8.40
C PHE A 230 9.14 33.66 9.84
N GLY A 231 8.24 33.78 10.82
CA GLY A 231 8.57 33.97 12.23
C GLY A 231 9.05 35.38 12.59
N ILE A 232 8.82 36.36 11.73
CA ILE A 232 9.13 37.77 11.95
C ILE A 232 7.83 38.56 11.90
N CYS A 233 7.62 39.44 12.90
CA CYS A 233 6.46 40.33 12.92
C CYS A 233 6.60 41.48 11.91
N GLU A 234 5.47 42.15 11.69
CA GLU A 234 5.34 43.29 10.80
C GLU A 234 5.77 43.00 9.35
N GLN A 235 5.61 41.75 8.91
CA GLN A 235 5.78 41.35 7.52
C GLN A 235 4.44 41.42 6.79
N PRO A 236 4.41 41.83 5.52
CA PRO A 236 3.16 41.87 4.77
C PRO A 236 2.62 40.45 4.53
N LYS A 237 1.31 40.28 4.70
CA LYS A 237 0.56 39.03 4.54
C LYS A 237 -0.77 39.32 3.85
N CYS A 238 -1.29 38.34 3.13
CA CYS A 238 -2.64 38.40 2.57
C CYS A 238 -3.73 38.19 3.62
N ASP A 239 -4.81 38.94 3.50
CA ASP A 239 -6.06 38.69 4.20
C ASP A 239 -6.66 37.37 3.70
N PRO A 240 -6.95 36.38 4.56
CA PRO A 240 -7.62 35.16 4.12
C PRO A 240 -8.95 35.47 3.41
N PRO A 241 -9.29 34.81 2.27
CA PRO A 241 -8.60 33.70 1.61
C PRO A 241 -7.67 34.10 0.44
N HIS A 242 -7.19 35.34 0.41
CA HIS A 242 -6.37 35.83 -0.70
C HIS A 242 -4.94 35.26 -0.66
N ALA A 243 -4.27 35.23 -1.81
CA ALA A 243 -2.86 34.86 -1.91
C ALA A 243 -2.11 35.73 -2.93
N ASP A 244 -0.83 35.97 -2.64
CA ASP A 244 0.15 36.60 -3.52
C ASP A 244 0.94 35.49 -4.26
N CYS A 245 0.71 35.34 -5.57
CA CYS A 245 1.32 34.26 -6.37
C CYS A 245 2.45 34.74 -7.28
N ASN A 246 2.55 36.05 -7.51
CA ASN A 246 3.65 36.65 -8.27
C ASN A 246 4.81 37.12 -7.36
N HIS A 247 4.61 37.07 -6.04
CA HIS A 247 5.55 37.40 -4.97
C HIS A 247 5.99 38.88 -4.97
N ASP A 248 5.08 39.80 -5.30
CA ASP A 248 5.32 41.24 -5.28
C ASP A 248 4.74 41.97 -4.05
N LEU A 249 4.19 41.22 -3.09
CA LEU A 249 3.55 41.80 -1.91
C LEU A 249 4.49 42.71 -1.10
N GLY A 250 4.03 43.94 -0.88
CA GLY A 250 4.79 45.00 -0.23
C GLY A 250 5.51 45.96 -1.19
N ASP A 251 5.50 45.69 -2.50
CA ASP A 251 5.82 46.71 -3.51
C ASP A 251 4.66 47.72 -3.60
N PRO A 252 4.92 49.03 -3.45
CA PRO A 252 3.91 50.07 -3.67
C PRO A 252 3.26 50.07 -5.07
N ASN A 253 3.90 49.44 -6.06
CA ASN A 253 3.39 49.27 -7.43
C ASN A 253 2.93 47.84 -7.73
N GLY A 254 3.00 46.93 -6.75
CA GLY A 254 2.51 45.57 -6.88
C GLY A 254 0.99 45.52 -6.87
N ASP A 255 0.42 44.44 -7.42
CA ASP A 255 -1.02 44.20 -7.42
C ASP A 255 -1.52 43.53 -6.12
N GLY A 256 -0.60 43.17 -5.23
CA GLY A 256 -0.92 42.69 -3.88
C GLY A 256 -1.33 41.22 -3.92
N CYS A 257 -2.36 40.85 -3.16
CA CYS A 257 -2.84 39.48 -3.14
C CYS A 257 -3.86 39.26 -4.27
N GLU A 258 -3.35 38.94 -5.46
CA GLU A 258 -4.08 38.94 -6.72
C GLU A 258 -5.02 37.73 -6.87
N VAL A 259 -4.77 36.64 -6.15
CA VAL A 259 -5.70 35.51 -6.08
C VAL A 259 -6.72 35.79 -4.99
N ALA A 260 -7.97 36.00 -5.41
CA ALA A 260 -9.05 36.39 -4.52
C ALA A 260 -9.47 35.30 -3.51
N ASP A 261 -9.41 34.04 -3.92
CA ASP A 261 -9.88 32.93 -3.07
C ASP A 261 -9.18 31.61 -3.40
N ILE A 262 -8.13 31.30 -2.63
CA ILE A 262 -7.46 29.99 -2.72
C ILE A 262 -8.35 28.84 -2.21
N THR A 263 -9.47 29.11 -1.54
CA THR A 263 -10.32 28.05 -1.00
C THR A 263 -11.24 27.41 -2.02
N SER A 264 -11.48 28.09 -3.15
CA SER A 264 -12.38 27.63 -4.21
C SER A 264 -11.80 27.75 -5.62
N ASP A 265 -10.67 28.44 -5.81
CA ASP A 265 -9.99 28.51 -7.11
C ASP A 265 -9.32 27.17 -7.46
N PRO A 266 -9.78 26.44 -8.50
CA PRO A 266 -9.20 25.16 -8.89
C PRO A 266 -7.75 25.26 -9.40
N LYS A 267 -7.24 26.45 -9.73
CA LYS A 267 -5.85 26.65 -10.18
C LYS A 267 -4.88 27.03 -9.06
N ASN A 268 -5.40 27.48 -7.93
CA ASN A 268 -4.62 27.98 -6.79
C ASN A 268 -5.15 27.40 -5.48
N CYS A 269 -5.55 26.13 -5.49
CA CYS A 269 -6.32 25.55 -4.40
C CYS A 269 -5.48 25.36 -3.14
N GLY A 270 -5.73 26.15 -2.11
CA GLY A 270 -5.01 26.19 -0.84
C GLY A 270 -3.65 26.88 -0.89
N THR A 271 -3.02 26.98 -2.07
CA THR A 271 -1.77 27.72 -2.28
C THR A 271 -1.61 28.03 -3.78
N CYS A 272 -0.79 29.04 -4.05
CA CYS A 272 -0.45 29.46 -5.41
C CYS A 272 0.05 28.31 -6.28
N GLY A 273 -0.53 28.19 -7.49
CA GLY A 273 -0.17 27.20 -8.49
C GLY A 273 -0.54 25.74 -8.14
N ASN A 274 -1.27 25.50 -7.04
CA ASN A 274 -1.81 24.18 -6.73
C ASN A 274 -3.09 23.93 -7.54
N GLU A 275 -2.91 23.57 -8.81
CA GLU A 275 -3.99 23.21 -9.70
C GLU A 275 -4.55 21.82 -9.36
N CYS A 276 -5.86 21.73 -9.16
CA CYS A 276 -6.53 20.47 -8.90
C CYS A 276 -6.46 19.54 -10.11
N GLY A 277 -6.30 18.25 -9.84
CA GLY A 277 -6.16 17.22 -10.86
C GLY A 277 -7.43 17.03 -11.70
N PRO A 278 -7.34 16.27 -12.81
CA PRO A 278 -8.49 15.97 -13.64
C PRO A 278 -9.63 15.33 -12.84
N GLY A 279 -10.80 15.98 -12.82
CA GLY A 279 -11.99 15.51 -12.12
C GLY A 279 -12.13 15.98 -10.66
N GLU A 280 -11.16 16.73 -10.14
CA GLU A 280 -11.22 17.34 -8.81
C GLU A 280 -11.86 18.74 -8.87
N SER A 281 -12.36 19.21 -7.72
CA SER A 281 -12.85 20.58 -7.51
C SER A 281 -12.19 21.16 -6.26
N CYS A 282 -11.93 22.47 -6.23
CA CYS A 282 -11.39 23.09 -5.02
C CYS A 282 -12.52 23.40 -4.03
N SER A 283 -12.36 22.93 -2.79
CA SER A 283 -13.25 23.26 -1.67
C SER A 283 -12.44 23.36 -0.39
N ASP A 284 -12.65 24.43 0.37
CA ASP A 284 -11.92 24.73 1.62
C ASP A 284 -10.39 24.65 1.48
N GLY A 285 -9.87 25.08 0.31
CA GLY A 285 -8.44 25.10 0.00
C GLY A 285 -7.85 23.72 -0.23
N LYS A 286 -8.71 22.74 -0.52
CA LYS A 286 -8.31 21.37 -0.83
C LYS A 286 -8.96 20.92 -2.12
N CYS A 287 -8.18 20.28 -2.97
CA CYS A 287 -8.74 19.56 -4.10
C CYS A 287 -9.51 18.36 -3.57
N ILE A 288 -10.83 18.40 -3.75
CA ILE A 288 -11.76 17.35 -3.33
C ILE A 288 -12.34 16.66 -4.56
N CYS A 289 -12.76 15.41 -4.35
CA CYS A 289 -13.38 14.63 -5.42
C CYS A 289 -14.91 14.65 -5.36
N PRO A 290 -15.59 14.87 -6.50
CA PRO A 290 -17.05 14.81 -6.60
C PRO A 290 -17.64 13.46 -6.19
N CYS A 291 -16.89 12.38 -6.36
CA CYS A 291 -17.33 11.02 -6.03
C CYS A 291 -16.92 10.60 -4.61
N GLY A 292 -16.56 11.56 -3.75
CA GLY A 292 -16.13 11.35 -2.38
C GLY A 292 -14.61 11.37 -2.23
N ALA A 293 -14.16 11.59 -1.00
CA ALA A 293 -12.75 11.51 -0.62
C ALA A 293 -12.46 10.15 0.07
N PRO A 294 -11.35 9.47 -0.25
CA PRO A 294 -10.35 9.84 -1.26
C PRO A 294 -10.88 9.77 -2.69
N CYS A 295 -10.23 10.50 -3.60
CA CYS A 295 -10.52 10.47 -5.02
C CYS A 295 -10.46 9.05 -5.59
N PHE A 296 -11.63 8.50 -5.91
CA PHE A 296 -11.71 7.17 -6.48
C PHE A 296 -11.32 7.19 -7.94
N ASN A 297 -10.30 6.41 -8.28
CA ASN A 297 -9.89 6.22 -9.66
C ASN A 297 -10.88 5.28 -10.35
N LEU A 298 -11.67 5.80 -11.28
CA LEU A 298 -12.66 5.02 -12.01
C LEU A 298 -12.05 3.86 -12.81
N ASN A 299 -10.73 3.86 -13.03
CA ASN A 299 -10.04 2.77 -13.72
C ASN A 299 -9.60 1.64 -12.80
N SER A 300 -9.57 1.85 -11.48
CA SER A 300 -9.01 0.86 -10.54
C SER A 300 -9.80 0.69 -9.23
N ASP A 301 -10.78 1.53 -8.95
CA ASP A 301 -11.67 1.35 -7.79
C ASP A 301 -12.85 0.44 -8.15
N PRO A 302 -12.98 -0.74 -7.51
CA PRO A 302 -14.09 -1.63 -7.76
C PRO A 302 -15.46 -1.14 -7.25
N ASP A 303 -15.53 -0.08 -6.44
CA ASP A 303 -16.82 0.54 -6.02
C ASP A 303 -17.27 1.68 -6.95
N ASN A 304 -16.38 2.13 -7.84
CA ASN A 304 -16.61 3.25 -8.76
C ASN A 304 -16.07 2.91 -10.16
N CYS A 305 -16.20 1.67 -10.61
CA CYS A 305 -15.52 1.19 -11.81
C CYS A 305 -16.20 1.72 -13.09
N GLY A 306 -15.47 2.52 -13.87
CA GLY A 306 -15.95 3.16 -15.10
C GLY A 306 -16.88 4.36 -14.87
N LEU A 307 -17.68 4.36 -13.80
CA LEU A 307 -18.56 5.47 -13.40
C LEU A 307 -18.84 5.46 -11.89
N CYS A 308 -19.18 6.62 -11.32
CA CYS A 308 -19.35 6.76 -9.88
C CYS A 308 -20.57 5.99 -9.36
N GLY A 309 -20.37 5.24 -8.26
CA GLY A 309 -21.37 4.34 -7.68
C GLY A 309 -21.62 3.06 -8.48
N PHE A 310 -20.74 2.71 -9.43
CA PHE A 310 -20.80 1.43 -10.13
C PHE A 310 -19.90 0.40 -9.47
N TYR A 311 -20.54 -0.46 -8.68
CA TYR A 311 -19.92 -1.54 -7.94
C TYR A 311 -19.69 -2.75 -8.86
N CYS A 312 -18.47 -3.26 -8.84
CA CYS A 312 -18.15 -4.50 -9.53
C CYS A 312 -18.86 -5.70 -8.88
N PRO A 313 -19.43 -6.61 -9.69
CA PRO A 313 -20.17 -7.77 -9.19
C PRO A 313 -19.24 -8.82 -8.54
N GLY A 314 -19.84 -9.67 -7.71
CA GLY A 314 -19.19 -10.78 -7.02
C GLY A 314 -19.29 -10.66 -5.50
N ASP A 315 -18.87 -11.70 -4.77
CA ASP A 315 -18.82 -11.65 -3.31
C ASP A 315 -17.75 -10.64 -2.87
N ASN A 316 -18.19 -9.63 -2.12
CA ASN A 316 -17.37 -8.52 -1.62
C ASN A 316 -17.20 -8.56 -0.10
N ARG A 317 -17.58 -9.66 0.58
CA ARG A 317 -17.47 -9.79 2.04
C ARG A 317 -16.02 -9.64 2.53
N SER A 318 -15.04 -9.88 1.67
CA SER A 318 -13.60 -9.65 1.87
C SER A 318 -13.19 -8.17 1.90
N ARG A 319 -14.00 -7.28 1.32
CA ARG A 319 -13.74 -5.83 1.22
C ARG A 319 -14.19 -5.08 2.49
N LEU A 320 -15.21 -5.59 3.17
CA LEU A 320 -15.84 -4.94 4.33
C LEU A 320 -15.02 -5.06 5.61
N LEU A 321 -13.96 -5.86 5.61
CA LEU A 321 -13.21 -6.17 6.80
C LEU A 321 -11.82 -5.53 6.73
N GLN A 322 -11.64 -4.45 7.49
CA GLN A 322 -10.33 -4.04 8.05
C GLN A 322 -9.61 -5.23 8.74
N ALA A 323 -10.34 -6.31 9.00
CA ALA A 323 -9.92 -7.53 9.63
C ALA A 323 -8.94 -8.40 8.81
N THR A 324 -8.72 -8.14 7.51
CA THR A 324 -7.60 -8.78 6.78
C THR A 324 -6.23 -8.35 7.29
N SER A 325 -6.11 -7.16 7.89
CA SER A 325 -4.88 -6.72 8.58
C SER A 325 -4.71 -7.36 9.97
N LEU A 326 -5.72 -8.09 10.43
CA LEU A 326 -5.78 -8.76 11.73
C LEU A 326 -6.08 -10.25 11.56
N GLY A 327 -5.62 -10.88 10.46
CA GLY A 327 -5.68 -12.33 10.30
C GLY A 327 -7.09 -12.94 10.26
N VAL A 328 -8.16 -12.14 10.21
CA VAL A 328 -9.52 -12.67 10.13
C VAL A 328 -9.71 -13.29 8.75
N ALA A 329 -10.21 -14.52 8.75
CA ALA A 329 -10.43 -15.31 7.55
C ALA A 329 -11.24 -14.53 6.51
N ASP A 330 -10.64 -14.30 5.34
CA ASP A 330 -11.28 -13.74 4.16
C ASP A 330 -12.48 -14.64 3.76
N PRO A 331 -13.74 -14.24 4.00
CA PRO A 331 -14.88 -15.16 3.90
C PRO A 331 -15.25 -15.51 2.45
N ALA A 332 -14.86 -14.69 1.47
CA ALA A 332 -15.09 -14.97 0.05
C ALA A 332 -13.84 -15.53 -0.64
N HIS A 333 -12.68 -15.47 0.01
CA HIS A 333 -11.38 -15.86 -0.56
C HIS A 333 -11.10 -15.22 -1.93
N GLY A 334 -11.65 -14.05 -2.17
CA GLY A 334 -11.66 -13.39 -3.45
C GLY A 334 -12.27 -12.00 -3.33
N ARG A 335 -11.98 -11.13 -4.30
CA ARG A 335 -12.55 -9.78 -4.33
C ARG A 335 -12.80 -9.28 -5.74
N PRO A 336 -13.80 -8.41 -5.93
CA PRO A 336 -13.95 -7.67 -7.17
C PRO A 336 -12.72 -6.79 -7.41
N ILE A 337 -12.32 -6.69 -8.68
CA ILE A 337 -11.27 -5.79 -9.14
C ILE A 337 -11.82 -4.89 -10.25
N CYS A 338 -11.24 -3.71 -10.40
CA CYS A 338 -11.45 -2.85 -11.55
C CYS A 338 -10.12 -2.70 -12.27
N ASP A 339 -10.10 -2.95 -13.57
CA ASP A 339 -8.93 -2.71 -14.41
C ASP A 339 -9.36 -1.95 -15.67
N GLN A 340 -8.76 -0.77 -15.86
CA GLN A 340 -9.09 0.15 -16.96
C GLN A 340 -10.59 0.46 -17.08
N GLY A 341 -11.30 0.52 -15.94
CA GLY A 341 -12.74 0.84 -15.91
C GLY A 341 -13.64 -0.35 -16.25
N VAL A 342 -13.07 -1.56 -16.31
CA VAL A 342 -13.80 -2.82 -16.52
C VAL A 342 -13.70 -3.67 -15.26
N CYS A 343 -14.86 -4.18 -14.82
CA CYS A 343 -14.93 -5.07 -13.67
C CYS A 343 -14.36 -6.44 -13.98
N GLY A 344 -13.65 -7.01 -13.01
CA GLY A 344 -13.24 -8.40 -12.95
C GLY A 344 -13.33 -8.93 -11.52
N TYR A 345 -12.92 -10.18 -11.32
CA TYR A 345 -12.86 -10.83 -10.01
C TYR A 345 -11.51 -11.52 -9.83
N ARG A 346 -10.92 -11.43 -8.64
CA ARG A 346 -9.62 -12.02 -8.34
C ARG A 346 -9.70 -12.83 -7.06
N CYS A 347 -9.37 -14.12 -7.16
CA CYS A 347 -9.19 -14.98 -6.01
C CYS A 347 -7.95 -14.61 -5.20
N SER A 348 -8.05 -14.79 -3.89
CA SER A 348 -6.92 -14.83 -2.97
C SER A 348 -5.98 -15.98 -3.34
N SER A 349 -4.72 -15.87 -2.95
CA SER A 349 -3.71 -16.85 -3.32
C SER A 349 -4.12 -18.26 -2.84
N HIS A 350 -4.00 -19.24 -3.74
CA HIS A 350 -4.36 -20.64 -3.52
C HIS A 350 -5.85 -20.96 -3.31
N TRP A 351 -6.73 -20.02 -3.64
CA TRP A 351 -8.17 -20.26 -3.76
C TRP A 351 -8.59 -20.15 -5.23
N GLY A 352 -9.65 -20.86 -5.59
CA GLY A 352 -10.22 -20.86 -6.93
C GLY A 352 -11.73 -20.81 -6.90
N ASP A 353 -12.29 -20.11 -7.89
CA ASP A 353 -13.71 -20.19 -8.29
C ASP A 353 -13.82 -21.37 -9.26
N CYS A 354 -14.10 -22.57 -8.73
CA CYS A 354 -14.10 -23.80 -9.52
C CYS A 354 -15.51 -24.19 -9.99
N ASP A 355 -16.56 -23.52 -9.51
CA ASP A 355 -17.93 -23.63 -10.02
C ASP A 355 -18.32 -22.52 -11.02
N ALA A 356 -17.45 -21.53 -11.20
CA ALA A 356 -17.61 -20.35 -12.06
C ALA A 356 -18.74 -19.40 -11.60
N ASP A 357 -19.07 -19.38 -10.30
CA ASP A 357 -20.05 -18.50 -9.69
C ASP A 357 -19.41 -17.50 -8.73
N ILE A 358 -18.92 -16.39 -9.28
CA ILE A 358 -18.34 -15.28 -8.52
C ILE A 358 -19.24 -14.68 -7.44
N SER A 359 -20.55 -15.00 -7.40
CA SER A 359 -21.45 -14.52 -6.36
C SER A 359 -21.23 -15.18 -5.00
N ASN A 360 -20.54 -16.33 -4.96
CA ASN A 360 -20.19 -17.04 -3.74
C ASN A 360 -18.69 -16.96 -3.38
N GLY A 361 -17.87 -16.34 -4.24
CA GLY A 361 -16.45 -16.09 -4.02
C GLY A 361 -15.54 -17.07 -4.76
N CYS A 362 -14.38 -17.34 -4.17
CA CYS A 362 -13.47 -18.41 -4.58
C CYS A 362 -13.45 -19.47 -3.48
N GLU A 363 -14.54 -20.21 -3.41
CA GLU A 363 -14.93 -21.19 -2.41
C GLU A 363 -14.02 -22.43 -2.32
N THR A 364 -13.20 -22.69 -3.33
CA THR A 364 -12.41 -23.93 -3.42
C THR A 364 -10.95 -23.69 -3.02
N SER A 365 -10.49 -24.38 -1.97
CA SER A 365 -9.10 -24.32 -1.53
C SER A 365 -8.20 -25.22 -2.38
N LEU A 366 -7.35 -24.61 -3.19
CA LEU A 366 -6.40 -25.31 -4.05
C LEU A 366 -5.23 -25.96 -3.28
N LEU A 367 -5.04 -25.64 -1.99
CA LEU A 367 -3.94 -26.20 -1.18
C LEU A 367 -4.21 -27.60 -0.64
N VAL A 368 -5.48 -27.94 -0.42
CA VAL A 368 -5.87 -29.12 0.36
C VAL A 368 -7.03 -29.89 -0.24
N ASP A 369 -7.73 -29.34 -1.23
CA ASP A 369 -8.77 -30.08 -1.95
C ASP A 369 -8.13 -31.08 -2.93
N PRO A 370 -8.28 -32.41 -2.71
CA PRO A 370 -7.76 -33.43 -3.62
C PRO A 370 -8.48 -33.44 -4.97
N LEU A 371 -9.59 -32.74 -5.16
CA LEU A 371 -10.30 -32.62 -6.44
C LEU A 371 -9.88 -31.37 -7.24
N ASN A 372 -9.19 -30.41 -6.61
CA ASN A 372 -8.79 -29.14 -7.18
C ASN A 372 -7.36 -28.75 -6.74
N CYS A 373 -6.46 -29.73 -6.69
CA CYS A 373 -5.14 -29.58 -6.07
C CYS A 373 -4.19 -28.76 -6.95
N GLY A 374 -3.88 -27.53 -6.52
CA GLY A 374 -3.02 -26.59 -7.24
C GLY A 374 -3.71 -25.81 -8.37
N ALA A 375 -4.77 -26.36 -8.96
CA ALA A 375 -5.66 -25.68 -9.89
C ALA A 375 -7.03 -26.38 -9.97
N CYS A 376 -8.07 -25.66 -10.38
CA CYS A 376 -9.41 -26.23 -10.56
C CYS A 376 -9.38 -27.44 -11.50
N GLY A 377 -9.98 -28.55 -11.07
CA GLY A 377 -10.05 -29.80 -11.81
C GLY A 377 -8.78 -30.65 -11.81
N VAL A 378 -7.70 -30.25 -11.12
CA VAL A 378 -6.52 -31.12 -10.91
C VAL A 378 -6.82 -32.06 -9.75
N ARG A 379 -6.88 -33.36 -10.04
CA ARG A 379 -7.32 -34.37 -9.08
C ARG A 379 -6.15 -35.24 -8.62
N CYS A 380 -6.11 -35.54 -7.33
CA CYS A 380 -5.19 -36.49 -6.72
C CYS A 380 -5.88 -37.85 -6.62
N ASP A 381 -5.74 -38.64 -7.67
CA ASP A 381 -6.44 -39.93 -7.84
C ASP A 381 -5.48 -41.11 -8.06
N GLY A 382 -4.20 -40.96 -7.69
CA GLY A 382 -3.21 -42.02 -7.81
C GLY A 382 -3.47 -43.22 -6.90
N ILE A 383 -4.12 -42.98 -5.75
CA ILE A 383 -4.68 -43.99 -4.84
C ILE A 383 -5.93 -43.42 -4.17
N GLU A 384 -6.78 -44.30 -3.64
CA GLU A 384 -7.94 -43.89 -2.85
C GLU A 384 -7.46 -43.14 -1.58
N GLY A 385 -8.00 -41.93 -1.36
CA GLY A 385 -7.66 -41.10 -0.21
C GLY A 385 -6.33 -40.35 -0.32
N GLN A 386 -5.72 -40.26 -1.52
CA GLN A 386 -4.53 -39.43 -1.72
C GLN A 386 -4.82 -37.97 -1.32
N ALA A 387 -3.95 -37.40 -0.49
CA ALA A 387 -4.12 -36.03 -0.01
C ALA A 387 -3.57 -35.00 -1.00
N CYS A 388 -4.14 -33.79 -0.95
CA CYS A 388 -3.51 -32.60 -1.48
C CYS A 388 -2.85 -31.85 -0.33
N VAL A 389 -1.56 -31.55 -0.47
CA VAL A 389 -0.82 -30.77 0.52
C VAL A 389 -0.07 -29.68 -0.20
N ASN A 390 -0.33 -28.43 0.18
CA ASN A 390 0.28 -27.25 -0.40
C ASN A 390 0.11 -27.15 -1.94
N GLY A 391 -1.04 -27.60 -2.45
CA GLY A 391 -1.38 -27.55 -3.87
C GLY A 391 -0.66 -28.61 -4.72
N GLN A 392 -0.11 -29.63 -4.07
CA GLN A 392 0.51 -30.76 -4.74
C GLN A 392 -0.08 -32.06 -4.22
N CYS A 393 -0.32 -33.00 -5.13
CA CYS A 393 -0.74 -34.34 -4.75
C CYS A 393 0.35 -35.02 -3.94
N LEU A 394 -0.01 -35.50 -2.77
CA LEU A 394 0.93 -36.01 -1.79
C LEU A 394 1.60 -37.28 -2.33
N MET A 395 2.92 -37.25 -2.35
CA MET A 395 3.78 -38.35 -2.73
C MET A 395 4.76 -38.66 -1.59
N LYS A 396 5.19 -39.91 -1.48
CA LYS A 396 6.29 -40.33 -0.60
C LYS A 396 7.22 -41.28 -1.36
N GLU A 397 8.41 -41.51 -0.82
CA GLU A 397 9.31 -42.52 -1.37
C GLU A 397 8.62 -43.88 -1.43
N CYS A 398 8.67 -44.52 -2.59
CA CYS A 398 8.13 -45.85 -2.76
C CYS A 398 8.85 -46.81 -1.82
N PRO A 399 8.13 -47.73 -1.15
CA PRO A 399 8.79 -48.79 -0.41
C PRO A 399 9.67 -49.57 -1.38
N GLU A 400 10.95 -49.77 -1.04
CA GLU A 400 11.86 -50.54 -1.88
C GLU A 400 11.20 -51.87 -2.23
N LYS A 401 11.09 -52.17 -3.52
CA LYS A 401 10.57 -53.47 -3.99
C LYS A 401 11.45 -54.53 -3.37
N GLY A 402 10.94 -55.22 -2.35
CA GLY A 402 11.62 -56.30 -1.67
C GLY A 402 12.14 -57.29 -2.69
N GLY A 403 13.45 -57.26 -2.93
CA GLY A 403 14.12 -58.16 -3.84
C GLY A 403 14.07 -59.58 -3.26
N THR A 404 13.15 -60.39 -3.74
CA THR A 404 13.31 -61.85 -3.72
C THR A 404 13.71 -62.29 -5.11
N ARG A 405 15.01 -62.64 -5.20
CA ARG A 405 15.69 -63.33 -6.30
C ARG A 405 14.96 -64.56 -6.81
#